data_AF-A0A9K3M6Q2-F1
#
_entry.id   AF-A0A9K3M6Q2-F1
#
_cell.length_a   1.000
_cell.length_b   1.000
_cell.length_c   1.000
_cell.angle_alpha   90.00
_cell.angle_beta   90.00
_cell.angle_gamma   90.00
#
_symmetry.space_group_name_H-M   'P 1'
#
loop_
_entity.id
_entity.type
_entity.pdbx_description
1 polymer ?
#
loop_
_entity_poly.entity_id
_entity_poly.type
_entity_poly.pdbx_seq_one_letter_code
_entity_poly.pdbx_strand_id
1 'polypeptide(L)'
;MSTTTATPKCAPSNNLNVGYPQFPTAKELHANLIELTSAGGGGEFVVRNFVGVIQDISIEASTVETDLFPRGALEYYTKKNMGWEYTQEEYDTWQLAERGGAQGDYREGMKEKILNVIDCLKTEPLSKRAVIPIPFATQPSSTIDWTDQGQNKCCRELHFYLEDGKLKCTGIVRMQNANIFVKNIHFFATLIDHVAKELNVPVGEYTHWITNMCLDRSATSC
;
A
#
# COMPACT_ATOMS: atom_id res chain seq x y z
N MET A 1 -3.75 15.75 -33.27
CA MET A 1 -2.33 16.04 -32.99
C MET A 1 -1.92 15.18 -31.82
N SER A 2 -1.00 14.23 -32.01
CA SER A 2 -0.47 13.40 -30.93
C SER A 2 0.55 14.23 -30.16
N THR A 3 0.13 14.80 -29.03
CA THR A 3 1.07 15.37 -28.06
C THR A 3 1.85 14.20 -27.48
N THR A 4 3.07 14.00 -27.98
CA THR A 4 4.07 13.17 -27.30
C THR A 4 4.34 13.82 -25.95
N THR A 5 3.71 13.32 -24.89
CA THR A 5 3.97 13.76 -23.52
C THR A 5 5.41 13.36 -23.21
N ALA A 6 6.28 14.37 -23.10
CA ALA A 6 7.67 14.17 -22.71
C ALA A 6 7.71 13.45 -21.36
N THR A 7 8.57 12.43 -21.25
CA THR A 7 8.78 11.69 -20.00
C THR A 7 9.10 12.68 -18.86
N PRO A 8 8.41 12.58 -17.71
CA PRO A 8 8.66 13.45 -16.57
C PRO A 8 10.14 13.49 -16.15
N LYS A 9 10.66 14.67 -15.85
CA LYS A 9 12.03 14.85 -15.37
C LYS A 9 12.17 14.25 -13.97
N CYS A 10 13.15 13.38 -13.75
CA CYS A 10 13.45 12.82 -12.43
C CYS A 10 14.46 13.67 -11.66
N ALA A 11 14.38 13.65 -10.33
CA ALA A 11 15.39 14.30 -9.49
C ALA A 11 16.70 13.49 -9.58
N PRO A 12 17.87 14.13 -9.64
CA PRO A 12 19.09 13.46 -9.25
C PRO A 12 19.00 13.15 -7.75
N SER A 13 19.25 11.90 -7.39
CA SER A 13 19.11 11.45 -6.01
C SER A 13 20.19 10.45 -5.63
N ASN A 14 20.35 10.26 -4.33
CA ASN A 14 21.10 9.16 -3.76
C ASN A 14 20.12 8.35 -2.91
N ASN A 15 19.53 7.34 -3.52
CA ASN A 15 18.52 6.53 -2.85
C ASN A 15 19.18 5.61 -1.82
N LEU A 16 18.92 5.90 -0.54
CA LEU A 16 19.47 5.15 0.60
C LEU A 16 18.72 3.85 0.89
N ASN A 17 17.70 3.49 0.09
CA ASN A 17 16.99 2.24 0.22
C ASN A 17 17.90 1.03 0.13
N VAL A 18 19.04 1.14 -0.55
CA VAL A 18 20.10 0.11 -0.59
C VAL A 18 20.60 -0.32 0.80
N GLY A 19 20.41 0.51 1.84
CA GLY A 19 20.73 0.18 3.22
C GLY A 19 19.65 -0.64 3.96
N TYR A 20 18.45 -0.76 3.39
CA TYR A 20 17.37 -1.57 3.95
C TYR A 20 17.39 -2.99 3.38
N PRO A 21 16.81 -3.98 4.10
CA PRO A 21 16.56 -5.31 3.55
C PRO A 21 15.83 -5.24 2.20
N GLN A 22 16.39 -5.93 1.21
CA GLN A 22 15.88 -5.99 -0.16
C GLN A 22 15.17 -7.32 -0.40
N PHE A 23 14.00 -7.25 -1.00
CA PHE A 23 13.17 -8.41 -1.35
C PHE A 23 12.89 -8.36 -2.85
N PRO A 24 13.13 -9.46 -3.60
CA PRO A 24 12.84 -9.49 -5.03
C PRO A 24 11.40 -9.13 -5.34
N THR A 25 10.42 -9.74 -4.64
CA THR A 25 8.99 -9.50 -4.84
C THR A 25 8.26 -9.38 -3.50
N ALA A 26 6.95 -9.11 -3.56
CA ALA A 26 6.10 -9.12 -2.36
C ALA A 26 6.02 -10.51 -1.71
N LYS A 27 6.26 -11.60 -2.47
CA LYS A 27 6.23 -12.96 -1.93
C LYS A 27 7.36 -13.20 -0.93
N GLU A 28 8.58 -12.80 -1.28
CA GLU A 28 9.73 -12.95 -0.37
C GLU A 28 9.59 -12.04 0.85
N LEU A 29 9.07 -10.81 0.68
CA LEU A 29 8.76 -9.96 1.82
C LEU A 29 7.72 -10.64 2.72
N HIS A 30 6.59 -11.10 2.17
CA HIS A 30 5.54 -11.78 2.94
C HIS A 30 6.08 -12.96 3.75
N ALA A 31 6.87 -13.84 3.11
CA ALA A 31 7.49 -14.98 3.80
C ALA A 31 8.36 -14.53 4.99
N ASN A 32 9.15 -13.46 4.82
CA ASN A 32 9.95 -12.91 5.90
C ASN A 32 9.11 -12.28 7.02
N LEU A 33 8.01 -11.60 6.71
CA LEU A 33 7.10 -11.07 7.73
C LEU A 33 6.48 -12.20 8.55
N ILE A 34 6.07 -13.30 7.91
CA ILE A 34 5.56 -14.50 8.59
C ILE A 34 6.63 -15.09 9.51
N GLU A 35 7.86 -15.28 9.01
CA GLU A 35 8.97 -15.82 9.81
C GLU A 35 9.26 -14.96 11.05
N LEU A 36 9.44 -13.64 10.85
CA LEU A 36 9.76 -12.70 11.92
C LEU A 36 8.68 -12.68 13.00
N THR A 37 7.41 -12.71 12.61
CA THR A 37 6.28 -12.66 13.54
C THR A 37 5.99 -14.01 14.21
N SER A 38 6.32 -15.12 13.55
CA SER A 38 6.18 -16.48 14.12
C SER A 38 7.29 -16.81 15.13
N ALA A 39 8.50 -16.28 14.92
CA ALA A 39 9.67 -16.57 15.77
C ALA A 39 9.48 -16.18 17.24
N GLY A 40 8.55 -15.26 17.54
CA GLY A 40 8.20 -14.85 18.90
C GLY A 40 7.24 -15.77 19.66
N GLY A 41 6.82 -16.90 19.07
CA GLY A 41 5.94 -17.89 19.73
C GLY A 41 4.44 -17.62 19.61
N GLY A 42 4.01 -16.70 18.74
CA GLY A 42 2.60 -16.36 18.51
C GLY A 42 1.98 -15.41 19.55
N GLY A 43 0.67 -15.15 19.44
CA GLY A 43 -0.08 -14.34 20.41
C GLY A 43 0.24 -12.83 20.37
N GLU A 44 0.65 -12.26 21.50
CA GLU A 44 0.84 -10.80 21.67
C GLU A 44 2.15 -10.25 21.06
N PHE A 45 3.01 -11.11 20.51
CA PHE A 45 4.31 -10.72 19.97
C PHE A 45 4.17 -9.69 18.84
N VAL A 46 4.96 -8.62 18.94
CA VAL A 46 4.99 -7.52 17.97
C VAL A 46 6.42 -7.19 17.59
N VAL A 47 6.71 -7.25 16.29
CA VAL A 47 7.94 -6.69 15.72
C VAL A 47 7.74 -5.19 15.51
N ARG A 48 8.71 -4.38 15.95
CA ARG A 48 8.64 -2.91 15.90
C ARG A 48 9.57 -2.36 14.82
N ASN A 49 9.13 -1.30 14.14
CA ASN A 49 9.95 -0.48 13.23
C ASN A 49 10.65 -1.27 12.13
N PHE A 50 9.90 -2.11 11.43
CA PHE A 50 10.41 -2.83 10.28
C PHE A 50 10.40 -1.95 9.03
N VAL A 51 11.45 -2.05 8.22
CA VAL A 51 11.53 -1.45 6.88
C VAL A 51 12.04 -2.52 5.90
N GLY A 52 11.36 -2.66 4.77
CA GLY A 52 11.79 -3.54 3.67
C GLY A 52 11.49 -2.92 2.32
N VAL A 53 12.30 -3.26 1.31
CA VAL A 53 12.17 -2.75 -0.05
C VAL A 53 11.82 -3.90 -0.98
N ILE A 54 10.71 -3.77 -1.72
CA ILE A 54 10.32 -4.68 -2.80
C ILE A 54 10.87 -4.11 -4.11
N GLN A 55 11.71 -4.89 -4.78
CA GLN A 55 12.38 -4.49 -6.02
C GLN A 55 11.43 -4.52 -7.22
N ASP A 56 10.63 -5.59 -7.34
CA ASP A 56 9.56 -5.71 -8.31
C ASP A 56 8.20 -5.66 -7.62
N ILE A 57 7.57 -4.48 -7.66
CA ILE A 57 6.21 -4.24 -7.15
C ILE A 57 5.17 -4.26 -8.28
N SER A 58 5.46 -4.93 -9.40
CA SER A 58 4.44 -5.17 -10.43
C SER A 58 3.23 -5.91 -9.83
N ILE A 59 2.07 -5.77 -10.48
CA ILE A 59 0.84 -6.43 -10.03
C ILE A 59 1.05 -7.95 -9.96
N GLU A 60 1.72 -8.54 -10.95
CA GLU A 60 2.03 -9.96 -10.98
C GLU A 60 2.92 -10.38 -9.80
N ALA A 61 4.05 -9.69 -9.58
CA ALA A 61 4.96 -9.94 -8.47
C ALA A 61 4.34 -9.68 -7.08
N SER A 62 3.27 -8.88 -7.04
CA SER A 62 2.53 -8.52 -5.82
C SER A 62 1.28 -9.36 -5.59
N THR A 63 0.93 -10.26 -6.52
CA THR A 63 -0.20 -11.16 -6.37
C THR A 63 0.22 -12.42 -5.63
N VAL A 64 0.09 -12.37 -4.30
CA VAL A 64 0.42 -13.49 -3.41
C VAL A 64 -0.87 -14.08 -2.86
N GLU A 65 -1.26 -15.24 -3.39
CA GLU A 65 -2.49 -15.92 -2.98
C GLU A 65 -2.27 -16.71 -1.68
N THR A 66 -3.27 -16.68 -0.80
CA THR A 66 -3.33 -17.45 0.44
C THR A 66 -4.75 -17.99 0.62
N ASP A 67 -4.97 -18.91 1.55
CA ASP A 67 -6.33 -19.40 1.84
C ASP A 67 -7.28 -18.27 2.26
N LEU A 68 -6.77 -17.31 3.03
CA LEU A 68 -7.53 -16.12 3.43
C LEU A 68 -7.73 -15.15 2.27
N PHE A 69 -6.78 -15.05 1.34
CA PHE A 69 -6.80 -14.15 0.20
C PHE A 69 -6.52 -14.88 -1.12
N PRO A 70 -7.50 -15.62 -1.64
CA PRO A 70 -7.44 -16.10 -3.02
C PRO A 70 -7.51 -14.89 -3.98
N ARG A 71 -7.11 -15.08 -5.24
CA ARG A 71 -7.08 -14.01 -6.25
C ARG A 71 -8.33 -13.14 -6.31
N GLY A 72 -9.52 -13.76 -6.35
CA GLY A 72 -10.78 -13.01 -6.41
C GLY A 72 -10.99 -12.07 -5.22
N ALA A 73 -10.53 -12.47 -4.02
CA ALA A 73 -10.57 -11.59 -2.85
C ALA A 73 -9.59 -10.41 -3.01
N LEU A 74 -8.35 -10.67 -3.47
CA LEU A 74 -7.36 -9.61 -3.71
C LEU A 74 -7.88 -8.56 -4.70
N GLU A 75 -8.47 -9.01 -5.80
CA GLU A 75 -9.06 -8.17 -6.84
C GLU A 75 -10.24 -7.36 -6.29
N TYR A 76 -11.16 -7.99 -5.56
CA TYR A 76 -12.30 -7.32 -4.93
C TYR A 76 -11.87 -6.20 -3.98
N TYR A 77 -10.99 -6.49 -3.01
CA TYR A 77 -10.54 -5.48 -2.04
C TYR A 77 -9.74 -4.36 -2.71
N THR A 78 -9.05 -4.67 -3.81
CA THR A 78 -8.34 -3.67 -4.62
C THR A 78 -9.31 -2.74 -5.33
N LYS A 79 -10.30 -3.28 -6.06
CA LYS A 79 -11.37 -2.46 -6.68
C LYS A 79 -12.02 -1.55 -5.66
N LYS A 80 -12.43 -2.14 -4.54
CA LYS A 80 -13.05 -1.43 -3.42
C LYS A 80 -12.18 -0.28 -2.90
N ASN A 81 -10.90 -0.52 -2.62
CA ASN A 81 -10.01 0.51 -2.09
C ASN A 81 -9.59 1.55 -3.13
N MET A 82 -9.52 1.20 -4.42
CA MET A 82 -9.34 2.13 -5.53
C MET A 82 -10.59 3.00 -5.78
N GLY A 83 -11.73 2.67 -5.16
CA GLY A 83 -13.02 3.28 -5.44
C GLY A 83 -13.62 2.86 -6.78
N TRP A 84 -13.08 1.82 -7.41
CA TRP A 84 -13.62 1.26 -8.65
C TRP A 84 -14.92 0.50 -8.40
N GLU A 85 -15.69 0.32 -9.46
CA GLU A 85 -16.93 -0.44 -9.39
C GLU A 85 -16.65 -1.93 -9.14
N TYR A 86 -17.51 -2.55 -8.34
CA TYR A 86 -17.57 -3.98 -8.08
C TYR A 86 -19.04 -4.41 -8.00
N THR A 87 -19.33 -5.67 -8.27
CA THR A 87 -20.69 -6.21 -8.28
C THR A 87 -21.16 -6.61 -6.89
N GLN A 88 -22.48 -6.76 -6.72
CA GLN A 88 -23.04 -7.31 -5.48
C GLN A 88 -22.58 -8.76 -5.24
N GLU A 89 -22.43 -9.56 -6.29
CA GLU A 89 -21.90 -10.92 -6.21
C GLU A 89 -20.46 -10.95 -5.68
N GLU A 90 -19.59 -10.04 -6.16
CA GLU A 90 -18.23 -9.90 -5.63
C GLU A 90 -18.25 -9.51 -4.14
N TYR A 91 -19.16 -8.61 -3.74
CA TYR A 91 -19.34 -8.24 -2.34
C TYR A 91 -19.76 -9.44 -1.49
N ASP A 92 -20.82 -10.14 -1.88
CA ASP A 92 -21.37 -11.26 -1.12
C ASP A 92 -20.38 -12.43 -1.00
N THR A 93 -19.53 -12.61 -2.03
CA THR A 93 -18.51 -13.66 -2.06
C THR A 93 -17.27 -13.30 -1.23
N TRP A 94 -16.79 -12.06 -1.32
CA TRP A 94 -15.44 -11.71 -0.85
C TRP A 94 -15.39 -10.84 0.41
N GLN A 95 -16.47 -10.13 0.77
CA GLN A 95 -16.47 -9.22 1.90
C GLN A 95 -16.56 -9.96 3.24
N LEU A 96 -15.40 -10.20 3.88
CA LEU A 96 -15.30 -10.83 5.20
C LEU A 96 -14.65 -9.90 6.23
N ALA A 97 -15.07 -10.01 7.51
CA ALA A 97 -14.55 -9.19 8.60
C ALA A 97 -13.07 -9.50 8.91
N GLU A 98 -12.70 -10.78 8.88
CA GLU A 98 -11.34 -11.31 9.09
C GLU A 98 -10.31 -10.78 8.08
N ARG A 99 -10.75 -10.30 6.92
CA ARG A 99 -9.90 -9.71 5.87
C ARG A 99 -9.51 -8.25 6.14
N GLY A 100 -9.49 -7.83 7.40
CA GLY A 100 -9.02 -6.50 7.84
C GLY A 100 -10.11 -5.48 8.17
N GLY A 101 -11.37 -5.89 8.22
CA GLY A 101 -12.50 -5.07 8.71
C GLY A 101 -12.50 -3.63 8.21
N ALA A 102 -12.87 -2.70 9.10
CA ALA A 102 -12.91 -1.26 8.80
C ALA A 102 -11.51 -0.61 8.76
N GLN A 103 -10.50 -1.18 9.44
CA GLN A 103 -9.13 -0.63 9.46
C GLN A 103 -8.44 -0.71 8.09
N GLY A 104 -8.81 -1.70 7.27
CA GLY A 104 -8.29 -1.93 5.92
C GLY A 104 -9.16 -1.39 4.78
N ASP A 105 -10.16 -0.55 5.09
CA ASP A 105 -11.01 0.12 4.11
C ASP A 105 -10.49 1.53 3.83
N TYR A 106 -9.87 1.74 2.68
CA TYR A 106 -9.17 2.98 2.32
C TYR A 106 -9.94 3.83 1.31
N ARG A 107 -11.18 3.46 0.97
CA ARG A 107 -11.89 3.99 -0.20
C ARG A 107 -12.23 5.48 -0.15
N GLU A 108 -12.31 6.06 1.06
CA GLU A 108 -12.74 7.45 1.26
C GLU A 108 -11.84 8.43 0.49
N GLY A 109 -12.42 9.11 -0.50
CA GLY A 109 -11.74 10.10 -1.34
C GLY A 109 -10.55 9.55 -2.14
N MET A 110 -10.45 8.23 -2.34
CA MET A 110 -9.27 7.64 -2.97
C MET A 110 -9.08 8.13 -4.41
N LYS A 111 -10.16 8.23 -5.19
CA LYS A 111 -10.10 8.71 -6.59
C LYS A 111 -9.49 10.10 -6.67
N GLU A 112 -9.94 11.00 -5.83
CA GLU A 112 -9.48 12.40 -5.79
C GLU A 112 -8.02 12.46 -5.34
N LYS A 113 -7.62 11.65 -4.34
CA LYS A 113 -6.23 11.56 -3.87
C LYS A 113 -5.29 11.06 -4.97
N ILE A 114 -5.70 10.04 -5.74
CA ILE A 114 -4.95 9.52 -6.88
C ILE A 114 -4.77 10.61 -7.94
N LEU A 115 -5.86 11.28 -8.33
CA LEU A 115 -5.81 12.36 -9.31
C LEU A 115 -4.89 13.50 -8.86
N ASN A 116 -4.93 13.85 -7.58
CA ASN A 116 -4.06 14.90 -7.02
C ASN A 116 -2.56 14.51 -7.08
N VAL A 117 -2.21 13.25 -6.83
CA VAL A 117 -0.82 12.77 -7.00
C VAL A 117 -0.39 12.82 -8.45
N ILE A 118 -1.25 12.36 -9.37
CA ILE A 118 -0.98 12.39 -10.81
C ILE A 118 -0.77 13.83 -11.27
N ASP A 119 -1.68 14.74 -10.92
CA ASP A 119 -1.56 16.17 -11.27
C ASP A 119 -0.28 16.79 -10.70
N CYS A 120 0.04 16.50 -9.43
CA CYS A 120 1.25 16.97 -8.78
C CYS A 120 2.51 16.51 -9.52
N LEU A 121 2.62 15.23 -9.91
CA LEU A 121 3.80 14.70 -10.58
C LEU A 121 3.85 15.03 -12.08
N LYS A 122 2.71 15.28 -12.73
CA LYS A 122 2.67 15.82 -14.11
C LYS A 122 3.15 17.27 -14.15
N THR A 123 2.73 18.08 -13.19
CA THR A 123 3.01 19.53 -13.15
C THR A 123 4.36 19.84 -12.50
N GLU A 124 4.70 19.14 -11.41
CA GLU A 124 5.94 19.28 -10.66
C GLU A 124 6.59 17.89 -10.44
N PRO A 125 7.27 17.31 -11.46
CA PRO A 125 7.88 15.98 -11.36
C PRO A 125 8.88 15.77 -10.21
N LEU A 126 9.43 16.86 -9.66
CA LEU A 126 10.37 16.85 -8.53
C LEU A 126 9.70 17.15 -7.19
N SER A 127 8.37 17.18 -7.15
CA SER A 127 7.60 17.53 -5.96
C SER A 127 7.83 16.52 -4.85
N LYS A 128 8.01 17.05 -3.64
CA LYS A 128 8.07 16.27 -2.38
C LYS A 128 6.69 16.15 -1.72
N ARG A 129 5.63 16.58 -2.42
CA ARG A 129 4.25 16.71 -1.90
C ARG A 129 3.28 15.71 -2.50
N ALA A 130 3.74 14.84 -3.41
CA ALA A 130 2.92 13.80 -4.03
C ALA A 130 2.65 12.67 -3.02
N VAL A 131 1.65 12.87 -2.16
CA VAL A 131 1.33 11.99 -1.04
C VAL A 131 -0.17 11.69 -1.01
N ILE A 132 -0.52 10.42 -0.78
CA ILE A 132 -1.88 9.98 -0.46
C ILE A 132 -1.97 9.75 1.06
N PRO A 133 -2.63 10.63 1.83
CA PRO A 133 -2.92 10.40 3.24
C PRO A 133 -4.21 9.58 3.44
N ILE A 134 -4.21 8.70 4.43
CA ILE A 134 -5.29 7.77 4.79
C ILE A 134 -5.54 7.85 6.30
N PRO A 135 -6.75 8.12 6.81
CA PRO A 135 -7.82 9.00 6.34
C PRO A 135 -7.75 10.41 6.98
N PHE A 136 -6.61 10.84 7.55
CA PHE A 136 -6.48 12.13 8.25
C PHE A 136 -6.75 13.39 7.39
N ALA A 137 -7.05 13.25 6.10
CA ALA A 137 -7.38 14.37 5.25
C ALA A 137 -8.69 15.07 5.65
N THR A 138 -9.64 14.37 6.29
CA THR A 138 -11.00 14.88 6.52
C THR A 138 -11.30 15.24 7.98
N GLN A 139 -10.42 14.87 8.93
CA GLN A 139 -10.61 15.13 10.36
C GLN A 139 -9.29 15.50 11.06
N PRO A 140 -9.29 16.48 11.98
CA PRO A 140 -8.12 16.76 12.83
C PRO A 140 -7.72 15.53 13.65
N SER A 141 -6.41 15.33 13.86
CA SER A 141 -5.93 14.23 14.70
C SER A 141 -6.45 14.29 16.14
N SER A 142 -6.79 15.49 16.63
CA SER A 142 -7.34 15.71 17.98
C SER A 142 -8.76 15.18 18.17
N THR A 143 -9.48 14.85 17.10
CA THR A 143 -10.87 14.36 17.16
C THR A 143 -10.99 12.88 16.84
N ILE A 144 -9.87 12.19 16.64
CA ILE A 144 -9.84 10.77 16.27
C ILE A 144 -10.17 9.92 17.50
N ASP A 145 -11.22 9.11 17.39
CA ASP A 145 -11.55 8.10 18.38
C ASP A 145 -10.68 6.86 18.15
N TRP A 146 -9.76 6.57 19.08
CA TRP A 146 -8.87 5.41 18.98
C TRP A 146 -9.62 4.06 19.10
N THR A 147 -10.84 4.07 19.63
CA THR A 147 -11.69 2.87 19.76
C THR A 147 -12.48 2.57 18.47
N ASP A 148 -12.67 3.56 17.60
CA ASP A 148 -13.28 3.39 16.29
C ASP A 148 -12.26 2.83 15.28
N GLN A 149 -12.39 1.56 14.96
CA GLN A 149 -11.54 0.89 13.97
C GLN A 149 -11.60 1.55 12.58
N GLY A 150 -12.72 2.15 12.21
CA GLY A 150 -12.88 2.90 10.97
C GLY A 150 -11.99 4.15 10.90
N GLN A 151 -11.67 4.77 12.04
CA GLN A 151 -10.82 5.96 12.09
C GLN A 151 -9.33 5.63 12.21
N ASN A 152 -9.01 4.42 12.69
CA ASN A 152 -7.65 3.94 12.90
C ASN A 152 -7.20 3.04 11.75
N LYS A 153 -7.03 3.60 10.56
CA LYS A 153 -6.53 2.85 9.39
C LYS A 153 -5.10 2.35 9.60
N CYS A 154 -4.78 1.19 9.03
CA CYS A 154 -3.44 0.60 9.12
C CYS A 154 -2.42 1.38 8.28
N CYS A 155 -2.70 1.57 7.00
CA CYS A 155 -1.93 2.49 6.15
C CYS A 155 -2.20 3.93 6.57
N ARG A 156 -1.15 4.73 6.71
CA ARG A 156 -1.26 6.16 7.01
C ARG A 156 -0.99 7.02 5.80
N GLU A 157 0.06 6.70 5.05
CA GLU A 157 0.52 7.52 3.94
C GLU A 157 1.20 6.68 2.86
N LEU A 158 1.04 7.10 1.61
CA LEU A 158 1.79 6.61 0.45
C LEU A 158 2.47 7.78 -0.22
N HIS A 159 3.80 7.77 -0.28
CA HIS A 159 4.63 8.85 -0.80
C HIS A 159 5.15 8.45 -2.17
N PHE A 160 4.77 9.21 -3.20
CA PHE A 160 5.14 8.94 -4.58
C PHE A 160 6.25 9.89 -5.02
N TYR A 161 7.21 9.38 -5.77
CA TYR A 161 8.31 10.18 -6.29
C TYR A 161 8.89 9.56 -7.57
N LEU A 162 9.41 10.43 -8.43
CA LEU A 162 10.04 10.05 -9.69
C LEU A 162 11.55 10.04 -9.53
N GLU A 163 12.16 8.89 -9.82
CA GLU A 163 13.58 8.65 -9.63
C GLU A 163 14.07 7.62 -10.66
N ASP A 164 15.24 7.85 -11.26
CA ASP A 164 15.82 6.98 -12.30
C ASP A 164 14.87 6.68 -13.48
N GLY A 165 14.00 7.63 -13.83
CA GLY A 165 12.99 7.45 -14.87
C GLY A 165 11.80 6.57 -14.45
N LYS A 166 11.70 6.18 -13.18
CA LYS A 166 10.69 5.28 -12.64
C LYS A 166 9.82 5.96 -11.58
N LEU A 167 8.57 5.53 -11.45
CA LEU A 167 7.72 5.88 -10.31
C LEU A 167 8.03 4.93 -9.15
N LYS A 168 8.54 5.49 -8.05
CA LYS A 168 8.76 4.77 -6.79
C LYS A 168 7.73 5.20 -5.76
N CYS A 169 7.52 4.37 -4.74
CA CYS A 169 6.58 4.66 -3.67
C CYS A 169 7.10 4.19 -2.31
N THR A 170 6.84 4.96 -1.27
CA THR A 170 7.06 4.56 0.13
C THR A 170 5.74 4.56 0.87
N GLY A 171 5.36 3.41 1.43
CA GLY A 171 4.17 3.30 2.26
C GLY A 171 4.50 3.26 3.74
N ILE A 172 3.79 4.06 4.53
CA ILE A 172 3.91 4.12 5.98
C ILE A 172 2.67 3.48 6.59
N VAL A 173 2.89 2.41 7.34
CA VAL A 173 1.84 1.59 7.94
C VAL A 173 2.07 1.55 9.46
N ARG A 174 1.08 2.04 10.22
CA ARG A 174 1.18 2.04 11.71
C ARG A 174 1.11 0.62 12.28
N MET A 175 0.46 -0.29 11.57
CA MET A 175 0.21 -1.66 12.00
C MET A 175 0.00 -2.57 10.79
N GLN A 176 0.74 -3.68 10.70
CA GLN A 176 0.57 -4.68 9.65
C GLN A 176 0.42 -6.06 10.29
N ASN A 177 -0.75 -6.68 10.11
CA ASN A 177 -0.88 -8.11 10.32
C ASN A 177 -0.31 -8.81 9.07
N ALA A 178 0.65 -9.72 9.25
CA ALA A 178 1.32 -10.44 8.18
C ALA A 178 0.34 -11.23 7.30
N ASN A 179 -0.72 -11.82 7.86
CA ASN A 179 -1.77 -12.51 7.10
C ASN A 179 -2.57 -11.58 6.17
N ILE A 180 -2.62 -10.27 6.47
CA ILE A 180 -3.36 -9.26 5.71
C ILE A 180 -2.43 -8.50 4.74
N PHE A 181 -1.12 -8.68 4.87
CA PHE A 181 -0.13 -8.00 4.04
C PHE A 181 -0.42 -8.15 2.56
N VAL A 182 -0.74 -9.37 2.12
CA VAL A 182 -1.01 -9.70 0.71
C VAL A 182 -2.14 -8.87 0.10
N LYS A 183 -3.18 -8.54 0.90
CA LYS A 183 -4.26 -7.66 0.47
C LYS A 183 -3.79 -6.23 0.26
N ASN A 184 -3.05 -5.68 1.22
CA ASN A 184 -2.57 -4.30 1.16
C ASN A 184 -1.57 -4.13 0.02
N ILE A 185 -0.65 -5.08 -0.14
CA ILE A 185 0.42 -4.96 -1.14
C ILE A 185 -0.11 -5.09 -2.56
N HIS A 186 -1.10 -5.95 -2.81
CA HIS A 186 -1.77 -6.06 -4.10
C HIS A 186 -2.49 -4.74 -4.47
N PHE A 187 -3.18 -4.12 -3.51
CA PHE A 187 -3.77 -2.80 -3.69
C PHE A 187 -2.72 -1.73 -4.00
N PHE A 188 -1.63 -1.67 -3.23
CA PHE A 188 -0.56 -0.69 -3.46
C PHE A 188 0.11 -0.87 -4.81
N ALA A 189 0.39 -2.11 -5.22
CA ALA A 189 0.96 -2.41 -6.54
C ALA A 189 0.05 -1.93 -7.67
N THR A 190 -1.26 -2.20 -7.57
CA THR A 190 -2.25 -1.75 -8.56
C THR A 190 -2.36 -0.23 -8.61
N LEU A 191 -2.33 0.42 -7.45
CA LEU A 191 -2.33 1.87 -7.33
C LEU A 191 -1.07 2.50 -7.95
N ILE A 192 0.12 1.97 -7.65
CA ILE A 192 1.40 2.45 -8.20
C ILE A 192 1.42 2.26 -9.72
N ASP A 193 1.02 1.09 -10.21
CA ASP A 193 0.91 0.81 -11.65
C ASP A 193 -0.05 1.77 -12.36
N HIS A 194 -1.21 2.05 -11.76
CA HIS A 194 -2.17 3.01 -12.30
C HIS A 194 -1.58 4.42 -12.43
N VAL A 195 -0.91 4.92 -11.38
CA VAL A 195 -0.24 6.23 -11.41
C VAL A 195 0.92 6.23 -12.42
N ALA A 196 1.72 5.17 -12.48
CA ALA A 196 2.85 5.06 -13.40
C ALA A 196 2.40 5.10 -14.88
N LYS A 197 1.32 4.40 -15.21
CA LYS A 197 0.67 4.44 -16.53
C LYS A 197 0.20 5.84 -16.89
N GLU A 198 -0.45 6.52 -15.97
CA GLU A 198 -0.92 7.90 -16.16
C GLU A 198 0.21 8.91 -16.37
N LEU A 199 1.39 8.63 -15.79
CA LEU A 199 2.61 9.44 -15.95
C LEU A 199 3.47 8.99 -17.14
N ASN A 200 3.12 7.89 -17.81
CA ASN A 200 3.91 7.26 -18.87
C ASN A 200 5.36 6.97 -18.44
N VAL A 201 5.53 6.38 -17.26
CA VAL A 201 6.81 5.94 -16.72
C VAL A 201 6.75 4.48 -16.25
N PRO A 202 7.87 3.75 -16.28
CA PRO A 202 7.96 2.44 -15.64
C PRO A 202 7.76 2.52 -14.12
N VAL A 203 7.26 1.43 -13.54
CA VAL A 203 7.22 1.22 -12.09
C VAL A 203 8.63 0.93 -11.57
N GLY A 204 8.97 1.52 -10.43
CA GLY A 204 10.19 1.27 -9.68
C GLY A 204 9.95 0.43 -8.44
N GLU A 205 10.83 0.57 -7.46
CA GLU A 205 10.72 -0.15 -6.19
C GLU A 205 9.65 0.44 -5.27
N TYR A 206 9.23 -0.37 -4.30
CA TYR A 206 8.35 0.04 -3.22
C TYR A 206 9.01 -0.17 -1.86
N THR A 207 8.98 0.83 -1.01
CA THR A 207 9.50 0.76 0.36
C THR A 207 8.36 0.65 1.35
N HIS A 208 8.37 -0.37 2.20
CA HIS A 208 7.30 -0.67 3.16
C HIS A 208 7.78 -0.42 4.59
N TRP A 209 7.25 0.63 5.23
CA TRP A 209 7.56 1.00 6.62
C TRP A 209 6.42 0.53 7.52
N ILE A 210 6.75 -0.31 8.49
CA ILE A 210 5.80 -0.86 9.45
C ILE A 210 6.23 -0.50 10.87
N THR A 211 5.41 0.28 11.58
CA THR A 211 5.68 0.58 13.00
C THR A 211 5.44 -0.64 13.90
N ASN A 212 4.35 -1.37 13.67
CA ASN A 212 3.95 -2.54 14.45
C ASN A 212 3.59 -3.69 13.53
N MET A 213 4.20 -4.85 13.69
CA MET A 213 3.93 -6.02 12.87
C MET A 213 3.60 -7.24 13.73
N CYS A 214 2.55 -7.98 13.37
CA CYS A 214 2.10 -9.18 14.08
C CYS A 214 1.58 -10.26 13.12
N LEU A 215 1.31 -11.47 13.63
CA LEU A 215 0.68 -12.56 12.89
C LEU A 215 -0.78 -12.83 13.34
N ASP A 216 -1.02 -12.82 14.65
CA ASP A 216 -2.16 -13.53 15.24
C ASP A 216 -3.04 -12.69 16.19
N ARG A 217 -2.75 -11.40 16.31
CA ARG A 217 -3.77 -10.46 16.81
C ARG A 217 -4.92 -10.51 15.82
N SER A 218 -6.16 -10.66 16.29
CA SER A 218 -7.33 -10.52 15.42
C SER A 218 -7.10 -9.29 14.55
N ALA A 219 -7.42 -9.36 13.26
CA ALA A 219 -7.19 -8.30 12.26
C ALA A 219 -7.61 -6.89 12.73
N THR A 220 -8.41 -6.83 13.79
CA THR A 220 -9.08 -5.71 14.41
C THR A 220 -8.58 -5.37 15.83
N SER A 221 -7.84 -6.25 16.52
CA SER A 221 -7.30 -5.99 17.87
C SER A 221 -6.06 -5.11 17.80
N CYS A 222 -6.31 -3.80 17.95
CA CYS A 222 -5.33 -2.83 18.41
C CYS A 222 -5.36 -2.80 19.94
#